data_AF-A0A519ZDH9-F1
#
_entry.id   AF-A0A519ZDH9-F1
#
_cell.length_a   1.000
_cell.length_b   1.000
_cell.length_c   1.000
_cell.angle_alpha   90.00
_cell.angle_beta   90.00
_cell.angle_gamma   90.00
#
_symmetry.space_group_name_H-M   'P 1'
#
loop_
_entity.id
_entity.type
_entity.pdbx_description
1 polymer ?
#
loop_
_entity_poly.entity_id
_entity_poly.type
_entity_poly.pdbx_seq_one_letter_code
_entity_poly.pdbx_strand_id
1 'polypeptide(L)'
;GYTVGAMLEYVAPAWALRGGFSAMPTDANGPTLDFNYRKANSLTLELTKPYTLGGHPGTVRLLGFRNQAAMGSYTLAVREAASLGATPDITAVRADRRTKYGLSLNAEQEITPNVGLFGRLSYNDGHNETWAFTEIDRSLSLGLTSTGARWKRPTDRLGVAAVANGLSPEHRAYLAAGGSGFILGDGRLDYGLEYIGEVYYSIDFPRYHAALSPDYQIIFNPGYNTSRLPGPVHVVALRVHVEF
;
A
#
# COMPACT_ATOMS: atom_id res chain seq x y z
N GLY A 1 10.78 -1.37 -8.32
CA GLY A 1 10.55 -2.42 -9.33
C GLY A 1 10.28 -1.77 -10.67
N TYR A 2 10.48 -2.51 -11.76
CA TYR A 2 10.16 -2.06 -13.11
C TYR A 2 8.96 -2.86 -13.62
N THR A 3 8.08 -2.24 -14.42
CA THR A 3 7.00 -2.93 -15.11
C THR A 3 6.91 -2.43 -16.55
N VAL A 4 6.25 -3.22 -17.40
CA VAL A 4 5.95 -2.85 -18.79
C VAL A 4 4.44 -2.70 -18.91
N GLY A 5 3.99 -1.60 -19.47
CA GLY A 5 2.57 -1.30 -19.60
C GLY A 5 2.27 -0.15 -20.55
N ALA A 6 0.99 0.12 -20.71
CA ALA A 6 0.46 1.24 -21.46
C ALA A 6 -0.55 2.00 -20.59
N MET A 7 -0.63 3.31 -20.78
CA MET A 7 -1.54 4.19 -20.06
C MET A 7 -2.20 5.15 -21.02
N LEU A 8 -3.49 5.40 -20.81
CA LEU A 8 -4.27 6.38 -21.53
C LEU A 8 -4.87 7.37 -20.52
N GLU A 9 -4.75 8.64 -20.83
CA GLU A 9 -5.27 9.72 -19.99
C GLU A 9 -6.21 10.61 -20.80
N TYR A 10 -7.36 10.94 -20.21
CA TYR A 10 -8.23 12.00 -20.66
C TYR A 10 -8.32 13.06 -19.57
N VAL A 11 -7.82 14.26 -19.87
CA VAL A 11 -7.71 15.37 -18.91
C VAL A 11 -8.59 16.52 -19.36
N ALA A 12 -9.53 16.90 -18.51
CA ALA A 12 -10.40 18.05 -18.67
C ALA A 12 -10.18 19.04 -17.51
N PRO A 13 -10.64 20.31 -17.62
CA PRO A 13 -10.46 21.29 -16.55
C PRO A 13 -11.07 20.86 -15.19
N ALA A 14 -12.16 20.09 -15.20
CA ALA A 14 -12.90 19.72 -13.99
C ALA A 14 -12.59 18.31 -13.46
N TRP A 15 -11.89 17.47 -14.24
CA TRP A 15 -11.60 16.08 -13.88
C TRP A 15 -10.59 15.45 -14.84
N ALA A 16 -9.97 14.36 -14.42
CA ALA A 16 -9.14 13.51 -15.27
C ALA A 16 -9.50 12.04 -15.07
N LEU A 17 -9.55 11.28 -16.16
CA LEU A 17 -9.73 9.83 -16.15
C LEU A 17 -8.47 9.18 -16.73
N ARG A 18 -7.94 8.19 -16.01
CA ARG A 18 -6.72 7.48 -16.37
C ARG A 18 -6.97 6.00 -16.38
N GLY A 19 -6.65 5.33 -17.48
CA GLY A 19 -6.68 3.89 -17.61
C GLY A 19 -5.27 3.34 -17.82
N GLY A 20 -4.91 2.31 -17.09
CA GLY A 20 -3.61 1.65 -17.18
C GLY A 20 -3.74 0.15 -17.40
N PHE A 21 -2.84 -0.39 -18.22
CA PHE A 21 -2.63 -1.82 -18.41
C PHE A 21 -1.16 -2.15 -18.20
N SER A 22 -0.82 -3.13 -17.37
CA SER A 22 0.58 -3.50 -17.12
C SER A 22 0.79 -5.02 -16.96
N ALA A 23 2.02 -5.47 -17.20
CA ALA A 23 2.47 -6.82 -16.93
C ALA A 23 2.53 -7.09 -15.42
N MET A 24 2.25 -8.34 -15.03
CA MET A 24 2.46 -8.84 -13.67
C MET A 24 3.66 -9.78 -13.62
N PRO A 25 4.31 -9.95 -12.45
CA PRO A 25 5.46 -10.84 -12.34
C PRO A 25 5.06 -12.31 -12.49
N THR A 26 6.02 -13.17 -12.89
CA THR A 26 5.84 -14.62 -13.03
C THR A 26 5.56 -15.32 -11.69
N ASP A 27 6.07 -14.74 -10.60
CA ASP A 27 5.99 -15.27 -9.25
C ASP A 27 5.68 -14.15 -8.26
N ALA A 28 5.10 -14.50 -7.11
CA ALA A 28 4.79 -13.56 -6.05
C ALA A 28 6.03 -12.74 -5.64
N ASN A 29 5.89 -11.41 -5.69
CA ASN A 29 6.93 -10.42 -5.40
C ASN A 29 8.25 -10.58 -6.20
N GLY A 30 8.18 -11.27 -7.36
CA GLY A 30 9.34 -11.51 -8.23
C GLY A 30 9.68 -10.33 -9.16
N PRO A 31 10.94 -10.24 -9.63
CA PRO A 31 11.37 -9.19 -10.56
C PRO A 31 11.05 -9.50 -12.03
N THR A 32 10.83 -10.77 -12.37
CA THR A 32 10.62 -11.23 -13.75
C THR A 32 9.16 -11.03 -14.15
N LEU A 33 8.93 -10.31 -15.25
CA LEU A 33 7.58 -10.06 -15.78
C LEU A 33 7.09 -11.22 -16.65
N ASP A 34 5.81 -11.57 -16.51
CA ASP A 34 5.13 -12.47 -17.43
C ASP A 34 4.53 -11.64 -18.58
N PHE A 35 5.10 -11.82 -19.77
CA PHE A 35 4.65 -11.15 -21.00
C PHE A 35 3.46 -11.85 -21.68
N ASN A 36 2.99 -12.98 -21.13
CA ASN A 36 1.71 -13.55 -21.53
C ASN A 36 0.57 -12.76 -20.87
N TYR A 37 0.25 -11.62 -21.48
CA TYR A 37 -0.79 -10.70 -21.02
C TYR A 37 -2.18 -11.32 -20.85
N ARG A 38 -2.48 -12.46 -21.50
CA ARG A 38 -3.74 -13.21 -21.29
C ARG A 38 -3.75 -14.02 -19.99
N LYS A 39 -2.58 -14.25 -19.38
CA LYS A 39 -2.40 -14.96 -18.12
C LYS A 39 -2.11 -14.01 -16.96
N ALA A 40 -1.22 -13.05 -17.19
CA ALA A 40 -0.71 -12.15 -16.18
C ALA A 40 -0.84 -10.69 -16.63
N ASN A 41 -1.70 -9.91 -15.97
CA ASN A 41 -1.87 -8.49 -16.25
C ASN A 41 -2.50 -7.75 -15.08
N SER A 42 -2.35 -6.44 -15.07
CA SER A 42 -3.11 -5.53 -14.23
C SER A 42 -3.87 -4.54 -15.10
N LEU A 43 -5.13 -4.31 -14.76
CA LEU A 43 -5.97 -3.24 -15.27
C LEU A 43 -6.26 -2.28 -14.13
N THR A 44 -5.98 -1.00 -14.33
CA THR A 44 -6.24 0.06 -13.35
C THR A 44 -7.05 1.17 -14.00
N LEU A 45 -8.02 1.71 -13.28
CA LEU A 45 -8.79 2.88 -13.70
C LEU A 45 -8.83 3.88 -12.53
N GLU A 46 -8.51 5.13 -12.79
CA GLU A 46 -8.54 6.21 -11.80
C GLU A 46 -9.33 7.42 -12.31
N LEU A 47 -10.28 7.90 -11.51
CA LEU A 47 -10.95 9.18 -11.69
C LEU A 47 -10.42 10.17 -10.67
N THR A 48 -9.83 11.27 -11.15
CA THR A 48 -9.37 12.39 -10.35
C THR A 48 -10.32 13.58 -10.51
N LYS A 49 -10.73 14.19 -9.40
CA LYS A 49 -11.57 15.39 -9.38
C LYS A 49 -10.96 16.46 -8.46
N PRO A 50 -10.41 17.55 -9.02
CA PRO A 50 -10.05 18.73 -8.23
C PRO A 50 -11.30 19.45 -7.75
N TYR A 51 -11.19 20.14 -6.61
CA TYR A 51 -12.24 21.00 -6.08
C TYR A 51 -11.64 22.13 -5.25
N THR A 52 -12.48 23.08 -4.83
CA THR A 52 -12.10 24.16 -3.91
C THR A 52 -13.06 24.17 -2.74
N LEU A 53 -12.53 24.20 -1.53
CA LEU A 53 -13.30 24.25 -0.29
C LEU A 53 -12.79 25.42 0.55
N GLY A 54 -13.67 26.39 0.86
CA GLY A 54 -13.28 27.57 1.64
C GLY A 54 -12.17 28.42 1.01
N GLY A 55 -12.06 28.43 -0.32
CA GLY A 55 -10.97 29.11 -1.04
C GLY A 55 -9.67 28.32 -1.14
N HIS A 56 -9.60 27.13 -0.54
CA HIS A 56 -8.42 26.28 -0.57
C HIS A 56 -8.57 25.10 -1.56
N PRO A 57 -7.55 24.81 -2.37
CA PRO A 57 -7.60 23.71 -3.33
C PRO A 57 -7.60 22.34 -2.62
N GLY A 58 -8.32 21.41 -3.21
CA GLY A 58 -8.34 20.00 -2.81
C GLY A 58 -8.48 19.09 -4.02
N THR A 59 -8.24 17.80 -3.81
CA THR A 59 -8.41 16.79 -4.86
C THR A 59 -8.86 15.47 -4.25
N VAL A 60 -9.83 14.83 -4.90
CA VAL A 60 -10.24 13.45 -4.60
C VAL A 60 -9.94 12.55 -5.79
N ARG A 61 -9.48 11.34 -5.51
CA ARG A 61 -9.17 10.31 -6.50
C ARG A 61 -9.83 9.00 -6.10
N LEU A 62 -10.57 8.41 -7.03
CA LEU A 62 -11.14 7.08 -6.91
C LEU A 62 -10.43 6.16 -7.91
N LEU A 63 -9.79 5.12 -7.40
CA LEU A 63 -9.08 4.13 -8.20
C LEU A 63 -9.73 2.76 -8.00
N GLY A 64 -9.88 2.02 -9.09
CA GLY A 64 -10.21 0.60 -9.08
C GLY A 64 -9.20 -0.19 -9.89
N PHE A 65 -8.95 -1.43 -9.49
CA PHE A 65 -8.05 -2.31 -10.22
C PHE A 65 -8.53 -3.76 -10.25
N ARG A 66 -8.03 -4.47 -11.26
CA ARG A 66 -8.09 -5.93 -11.40
C ARG A 66 -6.69 -6.42 -11.74
N ASN A 67 -6.11 -7.19 -10.84
CA ASN A 67 -4.89 -7.94 -11.12
C ASN A 67 -5.26 -9.36 -11.49
N GLN A 68 -4.52 -9.93 -12.43
CA GLN A 68 -4.64 -11.29 -12.88
C GLN A 68 -3.25 -11.91 -12.91
N ALA A 69 -3.07 -13.07 -12.26
CA ALA A 69 -1.79 -13.78 -12.19
C ALA A 69 -1.99 -15.24 -11.74
N ALA A 70 -0.90 -16.00 -11.61
CA ALA A 70 -0.89 -17.39 -11.15
C ALA A 70 -0.99 -17.50 -9.62
N MET A 71 -1.92 -16.77 -9.00
CA MET A 71 -2.08 -16.69 -7.53
C MET A 71 -2.66 -17.97 -6.92
N GLY A 72 -2.24 -18.31 -5.70
CA GLY A 72 -2.90 -19.29 -4.83
C GLY A 72 -4.25 -18.79 -4.29
N SER A 73 -5.12 -19.68 -3.81
CA SER A 73 -6.35 -19.32 -3.11
C SER A 73 -6.20 -19.69 -1.64
N TYR A 74 -6.36 -18.72 -0.74
CA TYR A 74 -6.18 -18.96 0.69
C TYR A 74 -7.18 -20.00 1.22
N THR A 75 -8.44 -19.92 0.80
CA THR A 75 -9.47 -20.90 1.18
C THR A 75 -9.14 -22.31 0.68
N LEU A 76 -8.61 -22.44 -0.54
CA LEU A 76 -8.23 -23.74 -1.09
C LEU A 76 -7.05 -24.33 -0.33
N ALA A 77 -6.01 -23.52 -0.07
CA ALA A 77 -4.83 -23.94 0.69
C ALA A 77 -5.21 -24.46 2.08
N VAL A 78 -6.08 -23.74 2.81
CA VAL A 78 -6.56 -24.16 4.12
C VAL A 78 -7.35 -25.47 4.07
N ARG A 79 -8.24 -25.63 3.08
CA ARG A 79 -9.05 -26.85 2.93
C ARG A 79 -8.20 -28.07 2.60
N GLU A 80 -7.24 -27.92 1.68
CA GLU A 80 -6.37 -29.01 1.26
C GLU A 80 -5.48 -29.47 2.42
N ALA A 81 -4.85 -28.53 3.13
CA ALA A 81 -4.07 -28.82 4.33
C ALA A 81 -4.87 -29.54 5.42
N ALA A 82 -6.11 -29.10 5.68
CA ALA A 82 -6.98 -29.77 6.64
C ALA A 82 -7.29 -31.22 6.26
N SER A 83 -7.45 -31.51 4.96
CA SER A 83 -7.68 -32.88 4.48
C SER A 83 -6.47 -33.80 4.60
N LEU A 84 -5.26 -33.23 4.59
CA LEU A 84 -3.99 -33.94 4.65
C LEU A 84 -3.37 -33.97 6.07
N GLY A 85 -3.94 -33.22 7.02
CA GLY A 85 -3.32 -33.01 8.33
C GLY A 85 -1.99 -32.25 8.26
N ALA A 86 -1.84 -31.38 7.26
CA ALA A 86 -0.61 -30.65 6.95
C ALA A 86 -0.76 -29.15 7.20
N THR A 87 0.35 -28.40 7.07
CA THR A 87 0.34 -26.94 7.07
C THR A 87 -0.09 -26.41 5.69
N PRO A 88 -0.93 -25.37 5.59
CA PRO A 88 -1.32 -24.76 4.32
C PRO A 88 -0.15 -24.18 3.51
N ASP A 89 0.02 -24.65 2.29
CA ASP A 89 0.95 -24.10 1.29
C ASP A 89 0.17 -23.38 0.19
N ILE A 90 0.35 -22.06 0.09
CA ILE A 90 -0.35 -21.24 -0.91
C ILE A 90 0.16 -21.51 -2.33
N THR A 91 1.41 -21.95 -2.47
CA THR A 91 2.06 -22.20 -3.76
C THR A 91 1.55 -23.48 -4.41
N ALA A 92 1.27 -24.51 -3.60
CA ALA A 92 0.72 -25.79 -4.05
C ALA A 92 -0.65 -25.64 -4.73
N VAL A 93 -1.41 -24.61 -4.35
CA VAL A 93 -2.76 -24.37 -4.87
C VAL A 93 -2.82 -23.28 -5.93
N ARG A 94 -1.68 -22.77 -6.44
CA ARG A 94 -1.63 -21.74 -7.49
C ARG A 94 -2.33 -22.20 -8.76
N ALA A 95 -3.06 -21.28 -9.39
CA ALA A 95 -3.71 -21.53 -10.67
C ALA A 95 -3.60 -20.30 -11.57
N ASP A 96 -3.42 -20.55 -12.86
CA ASP A 96 -3.39 -19.51 -13.88
C ASP A 96 -4.67 -18.66 -13.84
N ARG A 97 -4.51 -17.36 -14.12
CA ARG A 97 -5.60 -16.39 -14.33
C ARG A 97 -6.51 -16.14 -13.12
N ARG A 98 -6.09 -16.46 -11.90
CA ARG A 98 -6.80 -15.97 -10.72
C ARG A 98 -6.74 -14.45 -10.69
N THR A 99 -7.77 -13.84 -10.10
CA THR A 99 -7.93 -12.39 -10.07
C THR A 99 -7.96 -11.85 -8.65
N LYS A 100 -7.48 -10.63 -8.48
CA LYS A 100 -7.59 -9.85 -7.26
C LYS A 100 -8.13 -8.48 -7.62
N TYR A 101 -9.29 -8.14 -7.07
CA TYR A 101 -9.93 -6.84 -7.28
C TYR A 101 -9.67 -5.92 -6.11
N GLY A 102 -9.58 -4.62 -6.38
CA GLY A 102 -9.48 -3.65 -5.31
C GLY A 102 -9.90 -2.25 -5.70
N LEU A 103 -10.02 -1.42 -4.67
CA LEU A 103 -10.49 -0.05 -4.71
C LEU A 103 -9.63 0.80 -3.79
N SER A 104 -9.39 2.05 -4.18
CA SER A 104 -8.74 3.05 -3.35
C SER A 104 -9.46 4.39 -3.49
N LEU A 105 -9.69 5.05 -2.37
CA LEU A 105 -10.16 6.42 -2.29
C LEU A 105 -9.05 7.25 -1.65
N ASN A 106 -8.57 8.27 -2.36
CA ASN A 106 -7.57 9.21 -1.85
C ASN A 106 -8.14 10.62 -1.88
N ALA A 107 -7.88 11.40 -0.83
CA ALA A 107 -8.25 12.80 -0.76
C ALA A 107 -7.10 13.62 -0.18
N GLU A 108 -6.87 14.80 -0.75
CA GLU A 108 -5.94 15.82 -0.28
C GLU A 108 -6.67 17.14 -0.18
N GLN A 109 -6.40 17.91 0.87
CA GLN A 109 -7.02 19.20 1.11
C GLN A 109 -6.00 20.16 1.72
N GLU A 110 -5.82 21.32 1.08
CA GLU A 110 -5.17 22.45 1.72
C GLU A 110 -6.11 23.05 2.78
N ILE A 111 -5.62 23.22 4.01
CA ILE A 111 -6.39 23.81 5.12
C ILE A 111 -6.02 25.28 5.30
N THR A 112 -4.75 25.58 5.13
CA THR A 112 -4.19 26.94 5.03
C THR A 112 -3.06 26.90 4.01
N PRO A 113 -2.52 28.05 3.55
CA PRO A 113 -1.39 28.05 2.62
C PRO A 113 -0.12 27.34 3.14
N ASN A 114 -0.07 27.05 4.44
CA ASN A 114 1.06 26.39 5.09
C ASN A 114 0.73 25.00 5.63
N VAL A 115 -0.52 24.53 5.56
CA VAL A 115 -0.96 23.26 6.19
C VAL A 115 -1.89 22.52 5.25
N GLY A 116 -1.57 21.26 4.96
CA GLY A 116 -2.41 20.35 4.19
C GLY A 116 -2.71 19.07 4.98
N LEU A 117 -3.84 18.45 4.65
CA LEU A 117 -4.19 17.11 5.11
C LEU A 117 -4.32 16.17 3.93
N PHE A 118 -4.08 14.89 4.17
CA PHE A 118 -4.36 13.82 3.23
C PHE A 118 -5.00 12.63 3.93
N GLY A 119 -5.74 11.85 3.15
CA GLY A 119 -6.31 10.59 3.59
C GLY A 119 -6.41 9.61 2.43
N ARG A 120 -6.18 8.34 2.72
CA ARG A 120 -6.35 7.25 1.75
C ARG A 120 -6.98 6.04 2.42
N LEU A 121 -8.04 5.52 1.82
CA LEU A 121 -8.64 4.24 2.14
C LEU A 121 -8.38 3.28 0.97
N SER A 122 -7.93 2.07 1.25
CA SER A 122 -7.67 1.04 0.23
C SER A 122 -8.21 -0.30 0.68
N TYR A 123 -8.73 -1.05 -0.29
CA TYR A 123 -9.32 -2.36 -0.10
C TYR A 123 -8.96 -3.25 -1.29
N ASN A 124 -8.74 -4.53 -1.02
CA ASN A 124 -8.81 -5.57 -2.02
C ASN A 124 -9.54 -6.79 -1.46
N ASP A 125 -10.00 -7.66 -2.36
CA ASP A 125 -10.87 -8.78 -2.02
C ASP A 125 -10.22 -9.84 -1.11
N GLY A 126 -8.90 -9.98 -1.15
CA GLY A 126 -8.12 -10.85 -0.26
C GLY A 126 -8.38 -12.35 -0.42
N HIS A 127 -9.08 -12.80 -1.47
CA HIS A 127 -9.37 -14.23 -1.67
C HIS A 127 -8.14 -15.02 -2.12
N ASN A 128 -7.27 -14.37 -2.88
CA ASN A 128 -6.11 -14.97 -3.53
C ASN A 128 -4.81 -14.38 -2.98
N GLU A 129 -3.75 -15.18 -3.11
CA GLU A 129 -2.38 -14.89 -2.71
C GLU A 129 -1.98 -13.45 -3.05
N THR A 130 -1.39 -12.75 -2.08
CA THR A 130 -0.78 -11.46 -2.38
C THR A 130 0.34 -11.67 -3.42
N TRP A 131 0.27 -10.92 -4.52
CA TRP A 131 1.18 -11.15 -5.65
C TRP A 131 2.31 -10.13 -5.75
N ALA A 132 2.10 -8.91 -5.26
CA ALA A 132 3.09 -7.83 -5.37
C ALA A 132 3.10 -6.95 -4.12
N PHE A 133 4.29 -6.55 -3.68
CA PHE A 133 4.55 -5.65 -2.55
C PHE A 133 4.06 -6.20 -1.21
N THR A 134 3.61 -5.35 -0.30
CA THR A 134 3.30 -5.75 1.08
C THR A 134 1.97 -6.53 1.16
N GLU A 135 1.93 -7.54 2.03
CA GLU A 135 0.74 -8.33 2.32
C GLU A 135 -0.28 -7.51 3.14
N ILE A 136 -1.08 -6.68 2.44
CA ILE A 136 -2.14 -5.84 3.00
C ILE A 136 -3.41 -5.99 2.15
N ASP A 137 -4.55 -6.30 2.79
CA ASP A 137 -5.84 -6.38 2.10
C ASP A 137 -6.71 -5.15 2.34
N ARG A 138 -6.51 -4.44 3.46
CA ARG A 138 -7.24 -3.23 3.83
C ARG A 138 -6.26 -2.23 4.45
N SER A 139 -6.36 -0.97 4.07
CA SER A 139 -5.51 0.08 4.62
C SER A 139 -6.26 1.40 4.75
N LEU A 140 -6.08 2.08 5.87
CA LEU A 140 -6.47 3.47 6.06
C LEU A 140 -5.22 4.25 6.45
N SER A 141 -4.92 5.33 5.74
CA SER A 141 -3.86 6.27 6.12
C SER A 141 -4.40 7.68 6.19
N LEU A 142 -4.00 8.44 7.21
CA LEU A 142 -4.33 9.84 7.40
C LEU A 142 -3.05 10.60 7.76
N GLY A 143 -2.93 11.85 7.32
CA GLY A 143 -1.78 12.66 7.72
C GLY A 143 -1.96 14.14 7.49
N LEU A 144 -1.03 14.88 8.09
CA LEU A 144 -0.92 16.32 8.03
C LEU A 144 0.50 16.69 7.62
N THR A 145 0.62 17.75 6.81
CA THR A 145 1.91 18.36 6.50
C THR A 145 1.83 19.86 6.75
N SER A 146 2.92 20.42 7.28
CA SER A 146 3.11 21.85 7.46
C SER A 146 4.38 22.31 6.78
N THR A 147 4.32 23.45 6.10
CA THR A 147 5.53 24.17 5.68
C THR A 147 6.24 24.77 6.89
N GLY A 148 7.55 24.94 6.78
CA GLY A 148 8.36 25.60 7.80
C GLY A 148 8.36 27.13 7.76
N ALA A 149 7.46 27.72 6.96
CA ALA A 149 7.33 29.18 6.86
C ALA A 149 7.06 29.82 8.24
N ARG A 150 6.36 29.12 9.14
CA ARG A 150 6.04 29.57 10.51
C ARG A 150 7.27 29.76 11.39
N TRP A 151 8.39 29.10 11.07
CA TRP A 151 9.66 29.21 11.79
C TRP A 151 10.82 29.61 10.85
N LYS A 152 10.51 30.42 9.83
CA LYS A 152 11.49 31.04 8.90
C LYS A 152 12.29 30.04 8.06
N ARG A 153 11.73 28.85 7.81
CA ARG A 153 12.27 27.83 6.92
C ARG A 153 11.22 27.45 5.86
N PRO A 154 10.89 28.36 4.92
CA PRO A 154 9.74 28.18 4.02
C PRO A 154 9.82 26.94 3.12
N THR A 155 11.03 26.42 2.89
CA THR A 155 11.28 25.20 2.10
C THR A 155 11.25 23.92 2.94
N ASP A 156 11.33 24.02 4.27
CA ASP A 156 11.26 22.85 5.15
C ASP A 156 9.83 22.34 5.26
N ARG A 157 9.71 21.05 5.60
CA ARG A 157 8.42 20.38 5.80
C ARG A 157 8.41 19.58 7.08
N LEU A 158 7.35 19.74 7.87
CA LEU A 158 7.01 18.85 8.99
C LEU A 158 5.83 17.98 8.56
N GLY A 159 5.92 16.67 8.77
CA GLY A 159 4.83 15.75 8.49
C GLY A 159 4.52 14.84 9.68
N VAL A 160 3.24 14.52 9.84
CA VAL A 160 2.78 13.47 10.75
C VAL A 160 1.74 12.62 10.03
N ALA A 161 1.83 11.31 10.18
CA ALA A 161 0.89 10.37 9.56
C ALA A 161 0.61 9.19 10.49
N ALA A 162 -0.56 8.59 10.28
CA ALA A 162 -0.94 7.32 10.89
C ALA A 162 -1.53 6.40 9.82
N VAL A 163 -1.25 5.11 9.94
CA VAL A 163 -1.74 4.05 9.05
C VAL A 163 -2.32 2.92 9.91
N ALA A 164 -3.45 2.36 9.48
CA ALA A 164 -4.01 1.13 10.00
C ALA A 164 -4.15 0.13 8.84
N ASN A 165 -3.41 -0.97 8.91
CA ASN A 165 -3.43 -2.05 7.91
C ASN A 165 -4.16 -3.26 8.48
N GLY A 166 -4.78 -4.03 7.60
CA GLY A 166 -5.44 -5.29 7.95
C GLY A 166 -5.49 -6.29 6.82
N LEU A 167 -5.79 -7.53 7.20
CA LEU A 167 -5.95 -8.67 6.30
C LEU A 167 -7.43 -9.00 6.09
N SER A 168 -7.75 -9.68 5.00
CA SER A 168 -9.07 -10.29 4.76
C SER A 168 -9.30 -11.50 5.67
N PRO A 169 -10.56 -11.91 5.93
CA PRO A 169 -10.85 -13.11 6.71
C PRO A 169 -10.15 -14.38 6.18
N GLU A 170 -10.11 -14.57 4.87
CA GLU A 170 -9.50 -15.71 4.20
C GLU A 170 -7.99 -15.75 4.41
N HIS A 171 -7.33 -14.60 4.26
CA HIS A 171 -5.90 -14.47 4.49
C HIS A 171 -5.54 -14.66 5.97
N ARG A 172 -6.36 -14.12 6.89
CA ARG A 172 -6.20 -14.37 8.34
C ARG A 172 -6.31 -15.85 8.66
N ALA A 173 -7.30 -16.54 8.10
CA ALA A 173 -7.52 -17.97 8.33
C ALA A 173 -6.33 -18.81 7.83
N TYR A 174 -5.76 -18.44 6.68
CA TYR A 174 -4.55 -19.07 6.14
C TYR A 174 -3.35 -18.96 7.10
N LEU A 175 -3.05 -17.75 7.58
CA LEU A 175 -1.93 -17.52 8.50
C LEU A 175 -2.21 -18.09 9.91
N ALA A 176 -3.45 -18.09 10.37
CA ALA A 176 -3.86 -18.70 11.64
C ALA A 176 -3.71 -20.24 11.62
N ALA A 177 -3.88 -20.85 10.45
CA ALA A 177 -3.60 -22.27 10.22
C ALA A 177 -2.11 -22.57 9.99
N GLY A 178 -1.24 -21.57 10.14
CA GLY A 178 0.22 -21.69 10.04
C GLY A 178 0.79 -21.64 8.63
N GLY A 179 -0.01 -21.23 7.66
CA GLY A 179 0.49 -20.88 6.34
C GLY A 179 1.45 -19.70 6.38
N SER A 180 2.30 -19.61 5.36
CA SER A 180 3.27 -18.53 5.17
C SER A 180 3.12 -17.92 3.79
N GLY A 181 2.95 -16.60 3.75
CA GLY A 181 3.14 -15.78 2.56
C GLY A 181 4.62 -15.50 2.31
N PHE A 182 4.90 -14.54 1.42
CA PHE A 182 6.28 -14.16 1.10
C PHE A 182 6.86 -13.10 2.05
N ILE A 183 6.03 -12.48 2.91
CA ILE A 183 6.45 -11.58 4.01
C ILE A 183 6.00 -12.14 5.37
N LEU A 184 4.78 -12.68 5.46
CA LEU A 184 4.16 -13.13 6.71
C LEU A 184 4.31 -14.64 6.89
N GLY A 185 4.65 -15.10 8.10
CA GLY A 185 4.86 -16.54 8.33
C GLY A 185 5.20 -16.90 9.77
N ASP A 186 4.40 -16.43 10.74
CA ASP A 186 4.67 -16.63 12.17
C ASP A 186 4.27 -18.02 12.71
N GLY A 187 3.84 -18.94 11.84
CA GLY A 187 3.37 -20.28 12.21
C GLY A 187 2.00 -20.32 12.90
N ARG A 188 1.59 -19.28 13.64
CA ARG A 188 0.21 -19.06 14.06
C ARG A 188 -0.06 -17.57 14.30
N LEU A 189 -1.03 -17.03 13.60
CA LEU A 189 -1.43 -15.63 13.72
C LEU A 189 -2.41 -15.41 14.90
N ASP A 190 -1.99 -14.62 15.89
CA ASP A 190 -2.89 -13.97 16.84
C ASP A 190 -3.23 -12.58 16.31
N TYR A 191 -4.41 -12.44 15.71
CA TYR A 191 -4.69 -11.33 14.79
C TYR A 191 -5.04 -10.01 15.49
N GLY A 192 -4.35 -8.94 15.09
CA GLY A 192 -4.74 -7.56 15.29
C GLY A 192 -4.44 -6.71 14.05
N LEU A 193 -5.05 -5.52 13.97
CA LEU A 193 -4.63 -4.55 12.95
C LEU A 193 -3.19 -4.09 13.25
N GLU A 194 -2.41 -3.90 12.19
CA GLU A 194 -1.10 -3.26 12.28
C GLU A 194 -1.31 -1.74 12.23
N TYR A 195 -0.71 -1.02 13.17
CA TYR A 195 -0.77 0.44 13.20
C TYR A 195 0.62 1.02 13.07
N ILE A 196 0.78 2.03 12.23
CA ILE A 196 2.06 2.72 12.02
C ILE A 196 1.82 4.21 12.20
N GLY A 197 2.58 4.85 13.09
CA GLY A 197 2.67 6.31 13.18
C GLY A 197 4.03 6.78 12.70
N GLU A 198 4.08 7.87 11.95
CA GLU A 198 5.31 8.52 11.49
C GLU A 198 5.27 10.01 11.82
N VAL A 199 6.40 10.55 12.27
CA VAL A 199 6.67 12.00 12.28
C VAL A 199 8.03 12.23 11.65
N TYR A 200 8.12 13.19 10.74
CA TYR A 200 9.37 13.56 10.09
C TYR A 200 9.52 15.07 9.98
N TYR A 201 10.76 15.53 9.90
CA TYR A 201 11.08 16.91 9.57
C TYR A 201 12.11 16.93 8.44
N SER A 202 11.71 17.44 7.26
CA SER A 202 12.60 17.63 6.11
C SER A 202 13.27 18.99 6.17
N ILE A 203 14.59 18.97 6.35
CA ILE A 203 15.49 20.12 6.22
C ILE A 203 15.92 20.19 4.76
N ASP A 204 15.44 21.22 4.07
CA ASP A 204 15.78 21.42 2.66
C ASP A 204 17.03 22.31 2.51
N PHE A 205 17.89 21.93 1.56
CA PHE A 205 19.10 22.65 1.17
C PHE A 205 19.03 23.02 -0.31
N PRO A 206 18.24 24.05 -0.70
CA PRO A 206 17.96 24.37 -2.10
C PRO A 206 19.20 24.57 -2.96
N ARG A 207 20.27 25.16 -2.40
CA ARG A 207 21.54 25.41 -3.10
C ARG A 207 22.26 24.14 -3.54
N TYR A 208 21.98 23.02 -2.88
CA TYR A 208 22.63 21.74 -3.12
C TYR A 208 21.69 20.72 -3.74
N HIS A 209 20.46 21.12 -4.10
CA HIS A 209 19.42 20.22 -4.61
C HIS A 209 19.25 18.96 -3.73
N ALA A 210 19.30 19.17 -2.41
CA ALA A 210 19.33 18.09 -1.44
C ALA A 210 18.46 18.39 -0.22
N ALA A 211 17.91 17.34 0.38
CA ALA A 211 17.17 17.42 1.64
C ALA A 211 17.56 16.29 2.58
N LEU A 212 17.59 16.58 3.88
CA LEU A 212 17.78 15.62 4.96
C LEU A 212 16.51 15.56 5.80
N SER A 213 15.96 14.37 5.98
CA SER A 213 14.70 14.16 6.68
C SER A 213 14.86 13.08 7.76
N PRO A 214 15.27 13.44 8.99
CA PRO A 214 15.10 12.55 10.12
C PRO A 214 13.61 12.23 10.32
N ASP A 215 13.31 10.98 10.61
CA ASP A 215 11.97 10.50 10.93
C ASP A 215 11.98 9.52 12.10
N TYR A 216 10.84 9.49 12.79
CA TYR A 216 10.55 8.54 13.86
C TYR A 216 9.24 7.84 13.52
N GLN A 217 9.29 6.50 13.57
CA GLN A 217 8.13 5.65 13.36
C GLN A 217 7.87 4.77 14.58
N ILE A 218 6.59 4.57 14.87
CA ILE A 218 6.11 3.64 15.89
C ILE A 218 5.16 2.63 15.24
N ILE A 219 5.42 1.34 15.43
CA ILE A 219 4.67 0.27 14.78
C ILE A 219 4.09 -0.66 15.85
N PHE A 220 2.77 -0.84 15.83
CA PHE A 220 2.05 -1.78 16.70
C PHE A 220 1.61 -3.00 15.89
N ASN A 221 1.71 -4.18 16.50
CA ASN A 221 1.34 -5.47 15.90
C ASN A 221 1.98 -5.69 14.51
N PRO A 222 3.31 -5.56 14.36
CA PRO A 222 3.96 -5.73 13.07
C PRO A 222 3.62 -7.10 12.47
N GLY A 223 3.21 -7.13 11.20
CA GLY A 223 2.73 -8.35 10.56
C GLY A 223 1.41 -8.87 11.13
N TYR A 224 0.57 -7.97 11.67
CA TYR A 224 -0.78 -8.24 12.19
C TYR A 224 -0.83 -9.14 13.43
N ASN A 225 0.30 -9.42 14.05
CA ASN A 225 0.38 -10.39 15.14
C ASN A 225 0.55 -9.70 16.50
N THR A 226 -0.50 -9.74 17.34
CA THR A 226 -0.52 -9.13 18.68
C THR A 226 0.40 -9.83 19.67
N SER A 227 0.74 -11.10 19.40
CA SER A 227 1.62 -11.90 20.26
C SER A 227 3.11 -11.76 19.90
N ARG A 228 3.44 -11.07 18.81
CA ARG A 228 4.81 -11.02 18.26
C ARG A 228 5.78 -10.29 19.18
N LEU A 229 5.36 -9.17 19.77
CA LEU A 229 6.19 -8.33 20.63
C LEU A 229 5.38 -7.81 21.83
N PRO A 230 6.01 -7.62 22.99
CA PRO A 230 5.33 -7.12 24.19
C PRO A 230 4.95 -5.63 24.10
N GLY A 231 5.39 -4.92 23.07
CA GLY A 231 5.15 -3.50 22.87
C GLY A 231 5.44 -3.07 21.43
N PRO A 232 5.27 -1.78 21.13
CA PRO A 232 5.52 -1.26 19.79
C PRO A 232 6.99 -1.34 19.38
N VAL A 233 7.22 -1.44 18.08
CA VAL A 233 8.56 -1.25 17.48
C VAL A 233 8.78 0.23 17.27
N HIS A 234 9.95 0.70 17.70
CA HIS A 234 10.41 2.07 17.52
C HIS A 234 11.50 2.09 16.45
N VAL A 235 11.31 2.90 15.41
CA VAL A 235 12.28 3.06 14.33
C VAL A 235 12.70 4.52 14.26
N VAL A 236 14.00 4.76 14.25
CA VAL A 236 14.60 6.07 14.00
C VAL A 236 15.36 5.96 12.68
N ALA A 237 15.04 6.83 11.74
CA ALA A 237 15.63 6.81 10.41
C ALA A 237 16.03 8.20 9.93
N LEU A 238 16.87 8.23 8.90
CA LEU A 238 17.27 9.44 8.19
C LEU A 238 17.10 9.18 6.70
N ARG A 239 16.20 9.93 6.07
CA ARG A 239 16.01 9.91 4.61
C ARG A 239 16.81 11.03 3.97
N VAL A 240 17.52 10.70 2.90
CA VAL A 240 18.28 11.65 2.08
C VAL A 240 17.62 11.72 0.71
N HIS A 241 17.33 12.94 0.24
CA HIS A 241 16.88 13.20 -1.12
C HIS A 241 17.91 14.07 -1.83
N VAL A 242 18.29 13.70 -3.06
CA VAL A 242 19.22 14.45 -3.91
C VAL A 242 18.67 14.43 -5.33
N GLU A 243 18.62 15.59 -5.96
CA GLU A 243 18.24 15.79 -7.37
C GLU A 243 19.50 16.27 -8.15
N PHE A 244 19.70 15.72 -9.35
CA PHE A 244 20.88 15.97 -10.20
C PHE A 244 20.49 16.60 -11.54
#